data_AF-A0A2G5IFD0-F1
#
_entry.id   AF-A0A2G5IFD0-F1
#
_cell.length_a   1.000
_cell.length_b   1.000
_cell.length_c   1.000
_cell.angle_alpha   90.00
_cell.angle_beta   90.00
_cell.angle_gamma   90.00
#
_symmetry.space_group_name_H-M   'P 1'
#
loop_
_entity.id
_entity.type
_entity.pdbx_description
1 polymer ?
#
loop_
_entity_poly.entity_id
_entity_poly.type
_entity_poly.pdbx_seq_one_letter_code
_entity_poly.pdbx_strand_id
1 'polypeptide(L)'
;MGDDNDEKPPAIPAELEDLAVPEGFELGVYRATDSIDAKWAARGPYVIPLSLDGRESVSFETRQFSGWASYVSDEFERARAVLLLHIGPCDSGPNAPLAIREVRLMTLEPVDFPGSSLLRLIPWERIEAAVNQPSRRAVLADFVDPRSPQHPSGGPREGFGEWMFQRPTEQLPEPDLRLEIPEGYRKPDTFYADVAERFLQAAAISPRPGQDLAEANDVKPTTVHRWIREAKARGLLALPGDRKPRTSDDTT
;
A
#
# COMPACT_ATOMS: atom_id res chain seq x y z
N MET A 1 -39.20 28.60 38.14
CA MET A 1 -39.54 28.30 36.74
C MET A 1 -38.33 27.64 36.13
N GLY A 2 -38.22 26.34 36.35
CA GLY A 2 -37.25 25.45 35.75
C GLY A 2 -38.03 24.18 35.47
N ASP A 3 -38.25 23.90 34.19
CA ASP A 3 -38.91 22.68 33.75
C ASP A 3 -37.83 21.60 33.63
N ASP A 4 -37.89 20.65 34.56
CA ASP A 4 -37.24 19.34 34.46
C ASP A 4 -38.03 18.50 33.44
N ASN A 5 -37.44 18.25 32.28
CA ASN A 5 -37.95 17.28 31.30
C ASN A 5 -37.27 15.93 31.54
N ASP A 6 -37.85 15.14 32.45
CA ASP A 6 -37.59 13.71 32.61
C ASP A 6 -38.34 12.94 31.50
N GLU A 7 -37.71 12.84 30.32
CA GLU A 7 -38.23 12.00 29.23
C GLU A 7 -37.86 10.53 29.49
N LYS A 8 -38.80 9.81 30.12
CA LYS A 8 -38.73 8.36 30.32
C LYS A 8 -38.80 7.66 28.95
N PRO A 9 -37.83 6.79 28.58
CA PRO A 9 -37.86 6.11 27.29
C PRO A 9 -39.09 5.18 27.19
N PRO A 10 -39.66 5.01 25.98
CA PRO A 10 -40.84 4.19 25.78
C PRO A 10 -40.53 2.72 26.09
N ALA A 11 -41.47 2.08 26.81
CA ALA A 11 -41.41 0.66 27.10
C ALA A 11 -41.45 -0.15 25.80
N ILE A 12 -40.49 -1.04 25.64
CA ILE A 12 -40.44 -2.01 24.54
C ILE A 12 -41.63 -2.96 24.71
N PRO A 13 -42.46 -3.20 23.67
CA PRO A 13 -43.57 -4.13 23.76
C PRO A 13 -43.08 -5.56 23.99
N ALA A 14 -43.67 -6.23 24.98
CA ALA A 14 -43.32 -7.58 25.47
C ALA A 14 -43.64 -8.74 24.50
N GLU A 15 -43.83 -8.47 23.21
CA GLU A 15 -44.17 -9.48 22.19
C GLU A 15 -43.03 -9.77 21.20
N LEU A 16 -41.80 -9.34 21.52
CA LEU A 16 -40.58 -9.64 20.75
C LEU A 16 -39.60 -10.59 21.49
N GLU A 17 -40.01 -11.18 22.61
CA GLU A 17 -39.17 -12.09 23.42
C GLU A 17 -39.24 -13.58 23.00
N ASP A 18 -40.12 -13.96 22.08
CA ASP A 18 -40.36 -15.38 21.73
C ASP A 18 -39.89 -15.82 20.34
N LEU A 19 -38.94 -15.09 19.73
CA LEU A 19 -38.14 -15.67 18.65
C LEU A 19 -37.00 -16.49 19.27
N ALA A 20 -37.34 -17.73 19.63
CA ALA A 20 -36.38 -18.74 20.06
C ALA A 20 -35.26 -18.88 19.02
N VAL A 21 -34.08 -18.36 19.38
CA VAL A 21 -32.83 -18.72 18.72
C VAL A 21 -32.62 -20.21 19.00
N PRO A 22 -32.48 -21.07 17.98
CA PRO A 22 -32.29 -22.49 18.23
C PRO A 22 -31.03 -22.70 19.07
N GLU A 23 -31.16 -23.44 20.19
CA GLU A 23 -30.01 -23.88 20.98
C GLU A 23 -29.05 -24.65 20.06
N GLY A 24 -27.86 -24.10 19.87
CA GLY A 24 -26.86 -24.58 18.90
C GLY A 24 -26.50 -23.57 17.81
N PHE A 25 -27.19 -22.43 17.72
CA PHE A 25 -26.77 -21.31 16.88
C PHE A 25 -25.84 -20.39 17.68
N GLU A 26 -24.54 -20.70 17.68
CA GLU A 26 -23.54 -19.70 18.05
C GLU A 26 -23.68 -18.54 17.07
N LEU A 27 -24.07 -17.37 17.57
CA LEU A 27 -23.74 -16.10 16.93
C LEU A 27 -22.22 -16.03 16.93
N GLY A 28 -21.63 -16.61 15.89
CA GLY A 28 -20.22 -16.48 15.57
C GLY A 28 -19.97 -15.01 15.30
N VAL A 29 -19.68 -14.27 16.38
CA VAL A 29 -18.81 -13.11 16.32
C VAL A 29 -17.55 -13.65 15.65
N TYR A 30 -17.45 -13.46 14.34
CA TYR A 30 -16.31 -13.88 13.54
C TYR A 30 -15.09 -13.16 14.10
N ARG A 31 -14.39 -13.79 15.05
CA ARG A 31 -13.02 -13.47 15.47
C ARG A 31 -12.08 -13.90 14.35
N ALA A 32 -12.24 -13.31 13.17
CA ALA A 32 -11.25 -13.43 12.08
C ALA A 32 -10.02 -12.54 12.35
N THR A 33 -10.11 -11.61 13.31
CA THR A 33 -9.02 -10.73 13.72
C THR A 33 -8.00 -11.43 14.62
N ASP A 34 -8.42 -12.31 15.52
CA ASP A 34 -7.52 -12.95 16.50
C ASP A 34 -6.36 -13.77 15.87
N SER A 35 -6.54 -14.28 14.64
CA SER A 35 -5.51 -15.07 13.93
C SER A 35 -4.53 -14.19 13.13
N ILE A 36 -5.03 -13.14 12.46
CA ILE A 36 -4.21 -12.22 11.66
C ILE A 36 -3.43 -11.27 12.58
N ASP A 37 -4.08 -10.78 13.64
CA ASP A 37 -3.48 -9.90 14.65
C ASP A 37 -2.31 -10.62 15.34
N ALA A 38 -2.49 -11.90 15.72
CA ALA A 38 -1.43 -12.68 16.36
C ALA A 38 -0.25 -12.98 15.41
N LYS A 39 -0.51 -13.26 14.12
CA LYS A 39 0.52 -13.54 13.11
C LYS A 39 1.45 -12.35 12.89
N TRP A 40 0.93 -11.12 12.96
CA TRP A 40 1.68 -9.91 12.62
C TRP A 40 2.14 -9.10 13.84
N ALA A 41 1.40 -9.11 14.97
CA ALA A 41 1.82 -8.43 16.20
C ALA A 41 3.18 -8.90 16.70
N ALA A 42 3.55 -10.17 16.48
CA ALA A 42 4.86 -10.71 16.84
C ALA A 42 5.99 -10.37 15.84
N ARG A 43 5.66 -9.88 14.64
CA ARG A 43 6.63 -9.69 13.54
C ARG A 43 7.14 -8.26 13.40
N GLY A 44 6.65 -7.33 14.22
CA GLY A 44 6.99 -5.93 14.11
C GLY A 44 6.41 -5.27 12.85
N PRO A 45 6.91 -4.07 12.49
CA PRO A 45 6.43 -3.34 11.32
C PRO A 45 6.89 -4.01 10.03
N TYR A 46 6.06 -3.92 8.99
CA TYR A 46 6.41 -4.42 7.67
C TYR A 46 7.14 -3.34 6.89
N VAL A 47 8.45 -3.51 6.71
CA VAL A 47 9.31 -2.52 6.07
C VAL A 47 9.60 -2.93 4.63
N ILE A 48 9.32 -2.01 3.72
CA ILE A 48 9.59 -2.13 2.30
C ILE A 48 10.74 -1.20 1.91
N PRO A 49 11.89 -1.71 1.49
CA PRO A 49 12.98 -0.89 1.03
C PRO A 49 12.75 -0.28 -0.35
N LEU A 50 13.27 0.94 -0.54
CA LEU A 50 13.27 1.70 -1.79
C LEU A 50 14.70 1.99 -2.32
N SER A 51 15.70 1.48 -1.61
CA SER A 51 17.13 1.64 -1.91
C SER A 51 17.88 0.38 -1.47
N LEU A 52 18.98 0.05 -2.15
CA LEU A 52 19.78 -1.14 -1.84
C LEU A 52 20.52 -1.02 -0.51
N ASP A 53 20.91 0.21 -0.14
CA ASP A 53 21.60 0.51 1.12
C ASP A 53 20.65 0.63 2.33
N GLY A 54 19.34 0.48 2.10
CA GLY A 54 18.31 0.54 3.14
C GLY A 54 18.11 1.93 3.74
N ARG A 55 18.68 2.99 3.14
CA ARG A 55 18.52 4.36 3.65
C ARG A 55 17.17 4.97 3.37
N GLU A 56 16.44 4.35 2.46
CA GLU A 56 15.13 4.77 2.03
C GLU A 56 14.16 3.59 2.09
N SER A 57 13.04 3.78 2.78
CA SER A 57 12.05 2.73 3.02
C SER A 57 10.64 3.29 3.20
N VAL A 58 9.67 2.38 3.10
CA VAL A 58 8.28 2.57 3.50
C VAL A 58 7.97 1.54 4.59
N SER A 59 7.62 2.01 5.78
CA SER A 59 7.29 1.15 6.92
C SER A 59 5.80 1.22 7.22
N PHE A 60 5.12 0.07 7.19
CA PHE A 60 3.68 -0.05 7.40
C PHE A 60 3.32 -0.28 8.87
N GLU A 61 2.22 0.35 9.29
CA GLU A 61 1.58 0.08 10.58
C GLU A 61 0.79 -1.23 10.51
N THR A 62 1.29 -2.26 11.19
CA THR A 62 0.76 -3.63 11.08
C THR A 62 -0.32 -3.96 12.11
N ARG A 63 -0.52 -3.16 13.16
CA ARG A 63 -1.48 -3.46 14.24
C ARG A 63 -2.89 -2.98 13.93
N GLN A 64 -3.03 -1.95 13.10
CA GLN A 64 -4.33 -1.32 12.80
C GLN A 64 -4.91 -1.70 11.44
N PHE A 65 -4.17 -2.43 10.59
CA PHE A 65 -4.61 -2.87 9.25
C PHE A 65 -5.25 -1.74 8.43
N SER A 66 -4.70 -0.54 8.58
CA SER A 66 -5.33 0.71 8.13
C SER A 66 -4.80 1.20 6.80
N GLY A 67 -3.78 0.54 6.23
CA GLY A 67 -3.05 1.02 5.06
C GLY A 67 -2.10 2.19 5.34
N TRP A 68 -1.96 2.64 6.60
CA TRP A 68 -0.98 3.67 6.94
C TRP A 68 0.45 3.13 6.89
N ALA A 69 1.32 3.93 6.29
CA ALA A 69 2.74 3.73 6.22
C ALA A 69 3.48 5.05 6.40
N SER A 70 4.78 4.94 6.63
CA SER A 70 5.69 6.05 6.83
C SER A 70 6.80 5.91 5.81
N TYR A 71 7.15 7.01 5.16
CA TYR A 71 8.29 7.04 4.28
C TYR A 71 9.48 7.65 5.04
N VAL A 72 10.59 6.93 4.99
CA VAL A 72 11.83 7.26 5.70
C VAL A 72 12.91 7.50 4.66
N SER A 73 13.61 8.63 4.77
CA SER A 73 14.83 8.92 4.02
C SER A 73 15.73 9.87 4.81
N ASP A 74 17.02 9.91 4.48
CA ASP A 74 17.97 10.82 5.13
C ASP A 74 17.55 12.30 4.96
N GLU A 75 16.91 12.68 3.85
CA GLU A 75 16.40 14.04 3.61
C GLU A 75 15.30 14.42 4.59
N PHE A 76 14.33 13.53 4.81
CA PHE A 76 13.22 13.77 5.75
C PHE A 76 13.69 13.77 7.19
N GLU A 77 14.63 12.88 7.55
CA GLU A 77 15.26 12.89 8.86
C GLU A 77 16.06 14.17 9.12
N ARG A 78 16.89 14.62 8.16
CA ARG A 78 17.61 15.90 8.26
C ARG A 78 16.67 17.09 8.40
N ALA A 79 15.53 17.03 7.71
CA ALA A 79 14.48 18.05 7.81
C ALA A 79 13.58 17.90 9.05
N ARG A 80 13.83 16.88 9.89
CA ARG A 80 13.02 16.53 11.07
C ARG A 80 11.53 16.44 10.74
N ALA A 81 11.23 15.84 9.60
CA ALA A 81 9.89 15.65 9.09
C ALA A 81 9.56 14.16 8.95
N VAL A 82 8.30 13.83 9.13
CA VAL A 82 7.74 12.50 8.91
C VAL A 82 6.72 12.60 7.80
N LEU A 83 6.87 11.75 6.80
CA LEU A 83 5.88 11.59 5.75
C LEU A 83 5.03 10.36 6.04
N LEU A 84 3.75 10.59 6.34
CA LEU A 84 2.78 9.52 6.46
C LEU A 84 2.04 9.37 5.13
N LEU A 85 1.93 8.13 4.69
CA LEU A 85 1.28 7.72 3.47
C LEU A 85 0.12 6.82 3.85
N HIS A 86 -1.05 7.09 3.32
CA HIS A 86 -2.15 6.15 3.37
C HIS A 86 -2.21 5.43 2.02
N ILE A 87 -1.98 4.12 2.03
CA ILE A 87 -1.87 3.28 0.83
C ILE A 87 -3.08 2.36 0.79
N GLY A 88 -3.85 2.46 -0.29
CA GLY A 88 -5.14 1.79 -0.45
C GLY A 88 -5.33 1.21 -1.85
N PRO A 89 -6.26 0.28 -2.04
CA PRO A 89 -6.56 -0.22 -3.37
C PRO A 89 -7.20 0.90 -4.17
N CYS A 90 -6.85 0.94 -5.45
CA CYS A 90 -7.29 1.93 -6.43
C CYS A 90 -8.81 1.93 -6.64
N ASP A 91 -9.43 0.76 -6.55
CA ASP A 91 -10.85 0.47 -6.69
C ASP A 91 -11.16 -0.83 -5.92
N SER A 92 -12.40 -1.30 -5.96
CA SER A 92 -12.83 -2.49 -5.21
C SER A 92 -12.44 -3.82 -5.87
N GLY A 93 -11.72 -3.80 -6.98
CA GLY A 93 -11.28 -5.02 -7.67
C GLY A 93 -10.28 -5.82 -6.83
N PRO A 94 -10.33 -7.16 -6.86
CA PRO A 94 -9.40 -7.99 -6.08
C PRO A 94 -7.94 -7.81 -6.52
N ASN A 95 -7.73 -7.44 -7.78
CA ASN A 95 -6.42 -7.17 -8.37
C ASN A 95 -6.15 -5.67 -8.55
N ALA A 96 -6.93 -4.81 -7.89
CA ALA A 96 -6.72 -3.37 -7.96
C ALA A 96 -5.28 -3.03 -7.54
N PRO A 97 -4.56 -2.17 -8.28
CA PRO A 97 -3.25 -1.72 -7.84
C PRO A 97 -3.39 -0.90 -6.56
N LEU A 98 -2.39 -0.99 -5.69
CA LEU A 98 -2.31 -0.10 -4.53
C LEU A 98 -1.81 1.27 -4.98
N ALA A 99 -2.43 2.32 -4.46
CA ALA A 99 -2.05 3.70 -4.71
C ALA A 99 -1.94 4.47 -3.40
N ILE A 100 -1.15 5.55 -3.44
CA ILE A 100 -1.11 6.52 -2.36
C ILE A 100 -2.41 7.34 -2.42
N ARG A 101 -3.25 7.21 -1.39
CA ARG A 101 -4.57 7.85 -1.30
C ARG A 101 -4.55 9.14 -0.51
N GLU A 102 -3.72 9.19 0.52
CA GLU A 102 -3.55 10.36 1.37
C GLU A 102 -2.08 10.52 1.72
N VAL A 103 -1.66 11.78 1.87
CA VAL A 103 -0.31 12.13 2.29
C VAL A 103 -0.43 13.13 3.43
N ARG A 104 0.29 12.88 4.52
CA ARG A 104 0.44 13.84 5.61
C ARG A 104 1.91 14.10 5.82
N LEU A 105 2.25 15.38 5.86
CA LEU A 105 3.57 15.83 6.25
C LEU A 105 3.47 16.36 7.67
N MET A 106 4.24 15.76 8.59
CA MET A 106 4.34 16.20 9.96
C MET A 106 5.76 16.68 10.22
N THR A 107 5.93 17.87 10.78
CA THR A 107 7.23 18.38 11.21
C THR A 107 7.37 18.16 12.71
N LEU A 108 8.47 17.55 13.15
CA LEU A 108 8.72 17.28 14.57
C LEU A 108 9.19 18.52 15.34
N GLU A 109 9.66 19.53 14.61
CA GLU A 109 10.02 20.84 15.14
C GLU A 109 9.40 21.94 14.27
N PRO A 110 9.18 23.16 14.80
CA PRO A 110 8.84 24.32 13.99
C PRO A 110 10.00 24.59 13.02
N VAL A 111 9.78 24.37 11.73
CA VAL A 111 10.77 24.62 10.68
C VAL A 111 10.35 25.84 9.87
N ASP A 112 11.29 26.77 9.65
CA ASP A 112 11.17 27.86 8.68
C ASP A 112 11.28 27.38 7.22
N PHE A 113 11.17 26.07 6.99
CA PHE A 113 11.37 25.44 5.71
C PHE A 113 10.03 25.33 4.95
N PRO A 114 9.96 25.74 3.67
CA PRO A 114 8.75 25.58 2.88
C PRO A 114 8.51 24.09 2.63
N GLY A 115 7.54 23.50 3.34
CA GLY A 115 7.18 22.07 3.24
C GLY A 115 6.91 21.59 1.81
N SER A 116 6.58 22.50 0.88
CA SER A 116 6.42 22.21 -0.55
C SER A 116 7.69 21.69 -1.23
N SER A 117 8.89 22.02 -0.75
CA SER A 117 10.14 21.50 -1.32
C SER A 117 10.38 20.04 -0.94
N LEU A 118 10.02 19.63 0.29
CA LEU A 118 10.10 18.22 0.71
C LEU A 118 9.16 17.33 -0.10
N LEU A 119 7.97 17.83 -0.44
CA LEU A 119 7.00 17.07 -1.24
C LEU A 119 7.54 16.68 -2.63
N ARG A 120 8.49 17.44 -3.17
CA ARG A 120 9.13 17.14 -4.47
C ARG A 120 10.18 16.05 -4.39
N LEU A 121 10.67 15.75 -3.17
CA LEU A 121 11.65 14.70 -2.94
C LEU A 121 11.00 13.32 -2.82
N ILE A 122 9.67 13.26 -2.75
CA ILE A 122 8.96 12.02 -2.52
C ILE A 122 8.99 11.18 -3.80
N PRO A 123 9.50 9.93 -3.74
CA PRO A 123 9.63 9.09 -4.91
C PRO A 123 8.33 8.33 -5.20
N TRP A 124 7.28 9.05 -5.57
CA TRP A 124 5.92 8.53 -5.77
C TRP A 124 5.89 7.21 -6.56
N GLU A 125 6.54 7.22 -7.73
CA GLU A 125 6.56 6.07 -8.64
C GLU A 125 7.28 4.86 -8.03
N ARG A 126 8.36 5.08 -7.27
CA ARG A 126 9.10 3.99 -6.62
C ARG A 126 8.31 3.38 -5.47
N ILE A 127 7.65 4.22 -4.67
CA ILE A 127 6.76 3.74 -3.60
C ILE A 127 5.64 2.89 -4.20
N GLU A 128 4.97 3.37 -5.24
CA GLU A 128 3.89 2.64 -5.90
C GLU A 128 4.40 1.34 -6.55
N ALA A 129 5.55 1.36 -7.22
CA ALA A 129 6.15 0.15 -7.75
C ALA A 129 6.48 -0.86 -6.64
N ALA A 130 7.07 -0.38 -5.54
CA ALA A 130 7.48 -1.19 -4.41
C ALA A 130 6.32 -1.91 -3.73
N VAL A 131 5.18 -1.24 -3.54
CA VAL A 131 3.98 -1.84 -2.90
C VAL A 131 3.20 -2.74 -3.85
N ASN A 132 3.35 -2.57 -5.16
CA ASN A 132 2.66 -3.37 -6.18
C ASN A 132 3.43 -4.61 -6.65
N GLN A 133 4.64 -4.87 -6.13
CA GLN A 133 5.33 -6.13 -6.41
C GLN A 133 4.48 -7.33 -5.99
N PRO A 134 4.33 -8.39 -6.82
CA PRO A 134 3.44 -9.52 -6.53
C PRO A 134 3.68 -10.17 -5.16
N SER A 135 4.94 -10.40 -4.80
CA SER A 135 5.35 -10.98 -3.52
C SER A 135 4.94 -10.13 -2.30
N ARG A 136 4.92 -8.79 -2.46
CA ARG A 136 4.54 -7.84 -1.42
C ARG A 136 3.04 -7.59 -1.39
N ARG A 137 2.38 -7.59 -2.55
CA ARG A 137 0.91 -7.43 -2.67
C ARG A 137 0.17 -8.48 -1.87
N ALA A 138 0.63 -9.74 -1.90
CA ALA A 138 0.04 -10.82 -1.13
C ALA A 138 0.07 -10.54 0.39
N VAL A 139 1.15 -9.92 0.87
CA VAL A 139 1.30 -9.51 2.28
C VAL A 139 0.46 -8.26 2.58
N LEU A 140 0.52 -7.25 1.72
CA LEU A 140 -0.20 -5.99 1.89
C LEU A 140 -1.73 -6.14 1.75
N ALA A 141 -2.21 -7.17 1.07
CA ALA A 141 -3.64 -7.47 1.01
C ALA A 141 -4.25 -7.74 2.40
N ASP A 142 -3.45 -8.24 3.36
CA ASP A 142 -3.89 -8.41 4.75
C ASP A 142 -4.03 -7.04 5.46
N PHE A 143 -3.21 -6.04 5.11
CA PHE A 143 -3.08 -4.74 5.81
C PHE A 143 -3.92 -3.61 5.23
N VAL A 144 -4.43 -3.80 4.03
CA VAL A 144 -5.07 -2.76 3.24
C VAL A 144 -6.51 -3.21 2.99
N ASP A 145 -7.32 -3.22 4.06
CA ASP A 145 -8.74 -3.60 3.95
C ASP A 145 -9.54 -2.46 3.31
N PRO A 146 -10.14 -2.65 2.12
CA PRO A 146 -11.03 -1.66 1.52
C PRO A 146 -12.30 -1.40 2.34
N ARG A 147 -12.63 -2.25 3.32
CA ARG A 147 -13.86 -2.17 4.14
C ARG A 147 -13.65 -1.60 5.53
N SER A 148 -12.40 -1.43 6.00
CA SER A 148 -12.18 -0.75 7.27
C SER A 148 -12.76 0.67 7.16
N PRO A 149 -13.64 1.10 8.07
CA PRO A 149 -14.15 2.46 8.12
C PRO A 149 -13.00 3.38 8.51
N GLN A 150 -12.20 3.72 7.52
CA GLN A 150 -11.13 4.70 7.64
C GLN A 150 -11.82 6.03 7.86
N HIS A 151 -11.81 6.53 9.09
CA HIS A 151 -11.89 7.97 9.24
C HIS A 151 -10.54 8.51 8.77
N PRO A 152 -10.45 9.17 7.59
CA PRO A 152 -9.19 9.75 7.13
C PRO A 152 -8.59 10.61 8.24
N SER A 153 -9.40 11.35 9.00
CA SER A 153 -8.99 12.22 10.11
C SER A 153 -8.40 11.55 11.36
N GLY A 154 -8.53 10.25 11.57
CA GLY A 154 -8.15 9.61 12.84
C GLY A 154 -6.65 9.61 13.13
N GLY A 155 -5.82 9.54 12.10
CA GLY A 155 -4.38 9.30 12.24
C GLY A 155 -4.05 7.99 12.98
N PRO A 156 -2.77 7.62 13.09
CA PRO A 156 -2.34 6.50 13.92
C PRO A 156 -2.69 6.75 15.40
N ARG A 157 -3.54 5.92 16.02
CA ARG A 157 -4.07 6.23 17.36
C ARG A 157 -3.13 5.97 18.56
N GLU A 158 -2.13 5.10 18.44
CA GLU A 158 -1.20 4.75 19.53
C GLU A 158 0.15 4.25 18.96
N GLY A 159 1.25 4.36 19.73
CA GLY A 159 2.55 3.80 19.31
C GLY A 159 3.25 4.51 18.16
N PHE A 160 2.86 5.77 17.89
CA PHE A 160 3.29 6.62 16.77
C PHE A 160 4.78 6.44 16.41
N GLY A 161 5.71 6.37 17.37
CA GLY A 161 7.15 6.33 17.07
C GLY A 161 7.74 5.00 16.60
N GLU A 162 7.18 3.84 16.98
CA GLU A 162 7.93 2.57 16.87
C GLU A 162 8.11 2.12 15.43
N TRP A 163 7.08 2.27 14.59
CA TRP A 163 7.10 1.83 13.20
C TRP A 163 7.56 2.92 12.23
N MET A 164 7.40 4.20 12.57
CA MET A 164 7.59 5.33 11.65
C MET A 164 9.03 5.55 11.16
N PHE A 165 10.00 5.08 11.92
CA PHE A 165 11.43 5.32 11.66
C PHE A 165 12.18 4.02 11.35
N GLN A 166 11.45 2.97 11.00
CA GLN A 166 12.02 1.65 10.81
C GLN A 166 12.69 1.57 9.44
N ARG A 167 13.95 1.16 9.48
CA ARG A 167 14.76 0.85 8.31
C ARG A 167 14.99 -0.65 8.23
N PRO A 168 15.21 -1.20 7.03
CA PRO A 168 15.69 -2.57 6.90
C PRO A 168 17.00 -2.70 7.68
N THR A 169 17.12 -3.73 8.51
CA THR A 169 18.35 -3.99 9.29
C THR A 169 19.52 -4.45 8.41
N GLU A 170 19.21 -5.00 7.23
CA GLU A 170 20.18 -5.60 6.32
C GLU A 170 20.18 -4.90 4.96
N GLN A 171 21.36 -4.81 4.35
CA GLN A 171 21.47 -4.44 2.94
C GLN A 171 20.80 -5.50 2.09
N LEU A 172 20.08 -5.05 1.07
CA LEU A 172 19.33 -5.98 0.25
C LEU A 172 20.21 -6.49 -0.88
N PRO A 173 20.03 -7.76 -1.26
CA PRO A 173 20.62 -8.22 -2.49
C PRO A 173 20.05 -7.40 -3.66
N GLU A 174 20.92 -7.11 -4.62
CA GLU A 174 20.50 -6.53 -5.89
C GLU A 174 19.50 -7.49 -6.56
N PRO A 175 18.34 -7.00 -7.04
CA PRO A 175 17.35 -7.85 -7.67
C PRO A 175 17.90 -8.41 -8.98
N ASP A 176 17.54 -9.65 -9.30
CA ASP A 176 18.19 -10.34 -10.42
C ASP A 176 17.80 -9.84 -11.82
N LEU A 177 16.72 -9.12 -12.10
CA LEU A 177 16.39 -8.52 -13.43
C LEU A 177 16.52 -9.35 -14.74
N ARG A 178 17.13 -10.53 -14.79
CA ARG A 178 17.26 -11.37 -15.97
C ARG A 178 15.94 -12.06 -16.27
N LEU A 179 15.60 -12.07 -17.55
CA LEU A 179 14.37 -12.63 -18.09
C LEU A 179 14.72 -13.86 -18.93
N GLU A 180 13.92 -14.91 -18.78
CA GLU A 180 13.97 -16.04 -19.71
C GLU A 180 13.20 -15.67 -20.97
N ILE A 181 13.90 -15.13 -21.98
CA ILE A 181 13.27 -14.66 -23.22
C ILE A 181 12.97 -15.87 -24.13
N PRO A 182 11.69 -16.24 -24.36
CA PRO A 182 11.35 -17.39 -25.20
C PRO A 182 11.74 -17.14 -26.66
N GLU A 183 11.93 -18.18 -27.46
CA GLU A 183 12.13 -18.01 -28.90
C GLU A 183 10.84 -17.56 -29.62
N GLY A 184 10.99 -17.04 -30.84
CA GLY A 184 9.87 -16.68 -31.70
C GLY A 184 9.30 -15.27 -31.50
N TYR A 185 8.38 -14.89 -32.40
CA TYR A 185 7.85 -13.52 -32.47
C TYR A 185 6.79 -13.22 -31.40
N ARG A 186 5.91 -14.20 -31.11
CA ARG A 186 4.85 -14.06 -30.09
C ARG A 186 5.36 -14.62 -28.77
N LYS A 187 5.34 -13.79 -27.72
CA LYS A 187 5.71 -14.21 -26.37
C LYS A 187 4.46 -14.61 -25.56
N PRO A 188 4.55 -15.64 -24.70
CA PRO A 188 3.45 -16.08 -23.83
C PRO A 188 3.18 -15.07 -22.71
N ASP A 189 2.02 -15.20 -22.04
CA ASP A 189 1.67 -14.35 -20.89
C ASP A 189 2.64 -14.49 -19.73
N THR A 190 3.18 -15.71 -19.52
CA THR A 190 4.18 -15.98 -18.46
C THR A 190 5.42 -15.11 -18.60
N PHE A 191 5.89 -14.87 -19.83
CA PHE A 191 6.99 -13.95 -20.10
C PHE A 191 6.64 -12.52 -19.72
N TYR A 192 5.44 -12.05 -20.05
CA TYR A 192 5.04 -10.68 -19.72
C TYR A 192 4.75 -10.48 -18.23
N ALA A 193 4.34 -11.54 -17.52
CA ALA A 193 4.24 -11.52 -16.07
C ALA A 193 5.63 -11.38 -15.42
N ASP A 194 6.63 -12.12 -15.90
CA ASP A 194 8.01 -11.99 -15.44
C ASP A 194 8.58 -10.59 -15.76
N VAL A 195 8.34 -10.06 -16.98
CA VAL A 195 8.68 -8.67 -17.33
C VAL A 195 8.06 -7.68 -16.34
N ALA A 196 6.78 -7.84 -16.00
CA ALA A 196 6.09 -6.95 -15.06
C ALA A 196 6.74 -7.02 -13.67
N GLU A 197 7.02 -8.22 -13.18
CA GLU A 197 7.66 -8.43 -11.89
C GLU A 197 9.06 -7.81 -11.83
N ARG A 198 9.94 -8.11 -12.79
CA ARG A 198 11.30 -7.55 -12.84
C ARG A 198 11.29 -6.03 -13.02
N PHE A 199 10.33 -5.51 -13.81
CA PHE A 199 10.17 -4.07 -13.95
C PHE A 199 9.79 -3.40 -12.62
N LEU A 200 8.87 -3.97 -11.84
CA LEU A 200 8.49 -3.45 -10.51
C LEU A 200 9.63 -3.57 -9.49
N GLN A 201 10.45 -4.62 -9.58
CA GLN A 201 11.65 -4.76 -8.77
C GLN A 201 12.65 -3.63 -9.09
N ALA A 202 12.97 -3.42 -10.36
CA ALA A 202 13.86 -2.33 -10.79
C ALA A 202 13.29 -0.96 -10.43
N ALA A 203 12.01 -0.73 -10.68
CA ALA A 203 11.34 0.56 -10.45
C ALA A 203 11.25 0.92 -8.96
N ALA A 204 11.32 -0.06 -8.06
CA ALA A 204 11.33 0.21 -6.63
C ALA A 204 12.67 0.82 -6.15
N ILE A 205 13.78 0.56 -6.85
CA ILE A 205 15.13 0.92 -6.39
C ILE A 205 15.91 1.82 -7.34
N SER A 206 15.44 2.00 -8.58
CA SER A 206 16.13 2.76 -9.62
C SER A 206 15.22 3.80 -10.28
N PRO A 207 15.76 4.97 -10.66
CA PRO A 207 15.05 5.97 -11.46
C PRO A 207 14.97 5.60 -12.95
N ARG A 208 15.66 4.56 -13.42
CA ARG A 208 15.74 4.17 -14.84
C ARG A 208 15.42 2.68 -15.08
N PRO A 209 14.29 2.17 -14.56
CA PRO A 209 14.02 0.73 -14.52
C PRO A 209 14.01 0.05 -15.89
N GLY A 210 13.50 0.72 -16.92
CA GLY A 210 13.51 0.19 -18.29
C GLY A 210 14.92 0.08 -18.89
N GLN A 211 15.83 0.96 -18.50
CA GLN A 211 17.23 0.92 -18.92
C GLN A 211 17.97 -0.21 -18.21
N ASP A 212 17.81 -0.33 -16.89
CA ASP A 212 18.48 -1.39 -16.12
C ASP A 212 18.01 -2.78 -16.56
N LEU A 213 16.71 -2.95 -16.82
CA LEU A 213 16.16 -4.18 -17.36
C LEU A 213 16.69 -4.48 -18.77
N ALA A 214 16.96 -3.46 -19.59
CA ALA A 214 17.54 -3.63 -20.92
C ALA A 214 19.02 -4.05 -20.86
N GLU A 215 19.79 -3.39 -19.99
CA GLU A 215 21.20 -3.71 -19.72
C GLU A 215 21.36 -5.14 -19.18
N ALA A 216 20.52 -5.55 -18.23
CA ALA A 216 20.56 -6.90 -17.64
C ALA A 216 20.29 -8.04 -18.65
N ASN A 217 19.58 -7.74 -19.74
CA ASN A 217 19.12 -8.71 -20.73
C ASN A 217 19.79 -8.55 -22.11
N ASP A 218 20.78 -7.66 -22.24
CA ASP A 218 21.47 -7.35 -23.51
C ASP A 218 20.50 -7.04 -24.68
N VAL A 219 19.49 -6.22 -24.40
CA VAL A 219 18.52 -5.77 -25.41
C VAL A 219 18.43 -4.26 -25.47
N LYS A 220 17.84 -3.73 -26.55
CA LYS A 220 17.58 -2.29 -26.66
C LYS A 220 16.49 -1.86 -25.67
N PRO A 221 16.59 -0.67 -25.04
CA PRO A 221 15.53 -0.13 -24.17
C PRO A 221 14.17 -0.04 -24.85
N THR A 222 14.13 0.20 -26.16
CA THR A 222 12.90 0.22 -26.95
C THR A 222 12.19 -1.14 -26.99
N THR A 223 12.93 -2.24 -26.94
CA THR A 223 12.40 -3.60 -26.85
C THR A 223 11.74 -3.82 -25.48
N VAL A 224 12.42 -3.44 -24.40
CA VAL A 224 11.87 -3.50 -23.04
C VAL A 224 10.60 -2.66 -22.90
N HIS A 225 10.60 -1.42 -23.39
CA HIS A 225 9.40 -0.58 -23.38
C HIS A 225 8.23 -1.20 -24.15
N ARG A 226 8.50 -1.92 -25.25
CA ARG A 226 7.46 -2.66 -25.97
C ARG A 226 6.91 -3.81 -25.11
N TRP A 227 7.76 -4.55 -24.41
CA TRP A 227 7.31 -5.62 -23.51
C TRP A 227 6.51 -5.09 -22.33
N ILE A 228 6.94 -3.99 -21.72
CA ILE A 228 6.21 -3.32 -20.62
C ILE A 228 4.83 -2.87 -21.11
N ARG A 229 4.74 -2.24 -22.29
CA ARG A 229 3.46 -1.82 -22.85
C ARG A 229 2.52 -3.00 -23.08
N GLU A 230 3.06 -4.11 -23.57
CA GLU A 230 2.29 -5.34 -23.77
C GLU A 230 1.83 -5.95 -22.44
N ALA A 231 2.69 -5.99 -21.42
CA ALA A 231 2.32 -6.44 -20.07
C ALA A 231 1.20 -5.58 -19.46
N LYS A 232 1.25 -4.26 -19.64
CA LYS A 232 0.17 -3.33 -19.26
C LYS A 232 -1.11 -3.60 -20.03
N ALA A 233 -1.03 -3.75 -21.35
CA ALA A 233 -2.18 -4.03 -22.20
C ALA A 233 -2.89 -5.35 -21.84
N ARG A 234 -2.14 -6.31 -21.29
CA ARG A 234 -2.66 -7.60 -20.78
C ARG A 234 -3.14 -7.54 -19.33
N GLY A 235 -2.99 -6.40 -18.64
CA GLY A 235 -3.35 -6.25 -17.23
C GLY A 235 -2.41 -6.97 -16.26
N LEU A 236 -1.22 -7.40 -16.72
CA LEU A 236 -0.22 -8.09 -15.91
C LEU A 236 0.65 -7.11 -15.11
N LEU A 237 0.80 -5.89 -15.62
CA LEU A 237 1.45 -4.78 -14.93
C LEU A 237 0.40 -3.71 -14.61
N ALA A 238 0.02 -3.60 -13.35
CA ALA A 238 -0.93 -2.60 -12.87
C ALA A 238 -0.20 -1.55 -12.01
N LEU A 239 -0.08 -0.33 -12.53
CA LEU A 239 0.38 0.83 -11.77
C LEU A 239 -0.72 1.90 -11.74
N PRO A 240 -0.86 2.68 -10.65
CA PRO A 240 -1.89 3.72 -10.54
C PRO A 240 -1.85 4.75 -11.67
N GLY A 241 -0.65 5.11 -12.15
CA GLY A 241 -0.44 6.07 -13.24
C GLY A 241 -0.92 5.62 -14.63
N ASP A 242 -1.24 4.34 -14.82
CA ASP A 242 -1.69 3.80 -16.12
C ASP A 242 -3.20 3.97 -16.36
N ARG A 243 -3.89 4.68 -15.47
CA ARG A 243 -5.31 4.98 -15.60
C ARG A 243 -5.57 5.95 -16.74
N LYS A 244 -6.59 5.65 -17.58
CA LYS A 244 -7.31 6.71 -18.30
C LYS A 244 -7.89 7.67 -17.24
N PRO A 245 -7.77 8.99 -17.40
CA PRO A 245 -8.44 9.93 -16.50
C PRO A 245 -9.93 9.58 -16.45
N ARG A 246 -10.50 9.57 -15.24
CA ARG A 246 -11.93 9.35 -15.02
C ARG A 246 -12.68 10.40 -15.83
N THR A 247 -13.20 10.03 -17.00
CA THR A 247 -14.14 10.88 -17.73
C THR A 247 -15.38 11.00 -16.85
N SER A 248 -15.78 12.23 -16.57
CA SER A 248 -16.84 12.63 -15.64
C SER A 248 -18.26 12.16 -16.00
N ASP A 249 -18.41 11.19 -16.91
CA ASP A 249 -19.70 10.77 -17.46
C ASP A 249 -20.41 9.67 -16.65
N ASP A 250 -19.80 9.13 -15.59
CA ASP A 250 -20.39 8.04 -14.79
C ASP A 250 -21.19 8.53 -13.57
N THR A 251 -21.83 9.68 -13.68
CA THR A 251 -22.82 10.15 -12.69
C THR A 251 -24.15 10.37 -13.41
N THR A 252 -24.91 9.30 -13.62
CA THR A 252 -26.35 9.37 -13.93
C THR A 252 -27.10 8.38 -13.06
#